data_AF-A0A818N5Q0-F1
#
_entry.id   AF-A0A818N5Q0-F1
#
_cell.length_a   1.000
_cell.length_b   1.000
_cell.length_c   1.000
_cell.angle_alpha   90.00
_cell.angle_beta   90.00
_cell.angle_gamma   90.00
#
_symmetry.space_group_name_H-M   'P 1'
#
loop_
_entity.id
_entity.type
_entity.pdbx_description
1 polymer ?
#
loop_
_entity_poly.entity_id
_entity_poly.type
_entity_poly.pdbx_seq_one_letter_code
_entity_poly.pdbx_strand_id
1 'polypeptide(L)'
;MQILLHGIDLIKVRICCGGEADVIMLTYGFEKVCVHLVRSANSSVCRMILFPAKYFDEGNVFAREIVKDQIVLRLKDEKQTLRNITQFFIRCYDQQQNI
;
A
#
# COMPACT_ATOMS: atom_id res chain seq x y z
N MET A 1 11.27 -12.89 7.78
CA MET A 1 11.35 -11.58 8.45
C MET A 1 10.08 -11.39 9.27
N GLN A 2 10.16 -11.54 10.59
CA GLN A 2 9.02 -11.46 11.49
C GLN A 2 9.11 -10.10 12.20
N ILE A 3 8.28 -9.14 11.80
CA ILE A 3 8.20 -7.85 12.51
C ILE A 3 7.49 -8.13 13.83
N LEU A 4 8.26 -8.37 14.90
CA LEU A 4 7.72 -8.41 16.26
C LEU A 4 7.69 -6.98 16.80
N LEU A 5 6.50 -6.38 16.90
CA LEU A 5 6.27 -5.14 17.61
C LEU A 5 6.31 -5.40 19.13
N HIS A 6 7.49 -5.71 19.67
CA HIS A 6 7.66 -5.87 21.11
C HIS A 6 7.34 -4.55 21.81
N GLY A 7 6.40 -4.59 22.77
CA GLY A 7 6.00 -3.43 23.57
C GLY A 7 4.74 -2.70 23.09
N ILE A 8 4.08 -3.16 22.02
CA ILE A 8 2.80 -2.60 21.57
C ILE A 8 1.67 -3.59 21.80
N ASP A 9 0.69 -3.17 22.59
CA ASP A 9 -0.57 -3.87 22.75
C ASP A 9 -1.49 -3.56 21.55
N LEU A 10 -1.53 -4.47 20.58
CA LEU A 10 -2.30 -4.31 19.34
C LEU A 10 -3.80 -4.16 19.58
N ILE A 11 -4.33 -4.62 20.73
CA ILE A 11 -5.76 -4.48 21.09
C ILE A 11 -6.10 -3.00 21.36
N LYS A 12 -5.12 -2.20 21.77
CA LYS A 12 -5.28 -0.76 22.03
C LYS A 12 -5.18 0.10 20.78
N VAL A 13 -4.72 -0.46 19.66
CA VAL A 13 -4.64 0.27 18.39
C VAL A 13 -6.06 0.57 17.89
N ARG A 14 -6.27 1.82 17.45
CA ARG A 14 -7.55 2.33 16.96
C ARG A 14 -7.53 2.71 15.49
N ILE A 15 -6.35 3.01 14.96
CA ILE A 15 -6.14 3.40 13.58
C ILE A 15 -4.87 2.69 13.09
N CYS A 16 -4.99 2.00 11.96
CA CYS A 16 -3.86 1.47 11.20
C CYS A 16 -3.85 2.16 9.84
N CYS A 17 -2.67 2.63 9.43
CA CYS A 17 -2.48 3.29 8.14
C CYS A 17 -1.40 2.57 7.34
N GLY A 18 -1.72 2.11 6.14
CA GLY A 18 -0.76 1.59 5.17
C GLY A 18 -0.39 2.68 4.16
N GLY A 19 0.77 3.30 4.32
CA GLY A 19 1.38 4.13 3.27
C GLY A 19 2.00 3.24 2.19
N GLU A 20 1.99 3.68 0.94
CA GLU A 20 2.51 2.91 -0.21
C GLU A 20 1.94 1.49 -0.27
N ALA A 21 0.63 1.37 -0.06
CA ALA A 21 -0.03 0.07 0.02
C ALA A 21 0.19 -0.77 -1.25
N ASP A 22 0.42 -0.14 -2.40
CA ASP A 22 0.80 -0.79 -3.66
C ASP A 22 2.16 -1.49 -3.59
N VAL A 23 3.16 -0.90 -2.94
CA VAL A 23 4.46 -1.56 -2.71
C VAL A 23 4.29 -2.74 -1.75
N ILE A 24 3.50 -2.57 -0.69
CA ILE A 24 3.20 -3.63 0.28
C ILE A 24 2.53 -4.83 -0.39
N MET A 25 1.61 -4.57 -1.33
CA MET A 25 0.92 -5.61 -2.10
C MET A 25 1.87 -6.37 -3.04
N LEU A 26 2.84 -5.68 -3.64
CA LEU A 26 3.78 -6.28 -4.60
C LEU A 26 4.97 -6.96 -3.92
N THR A 27 5.24 -6.65 -2.65
CA THR A 27 6.38 -7.20 -1.92
C THR A 27 6.05 -8.58 -1.36
N TYR A 28 6.73 -9.61 -1.86
CA TYR A 28 6.48 -10.99 -1.47
C TYR A 28 6.56 -11.19 0.05
N GLY A 29 5.48 -11.70 0.64
CA GLY A 29 5.37 -12.02 2.07
C GLY A 29 4.97 -10.87 2.99
N PHE A 30 5.01 -9.61 2.53
CA PHE A 30 4.55 -8.47 3.34
C PHE A 30 3.03 -8.47 3.50
N GLU A 31 2.29 -8.93 2.48
CA GLU A 31 0.84 -9.11 2.53
C GLU A 31 0.40 -9.90 3.79
N LYS A 32 1.11 -11.01 4.10
CA LYS A 32 0.76 -11.91 5.20
C LYS A 32 1.02 -11.27 6.55
N VAL A 33 2.11 -10.49 6.65
CA VAL A 33 2.46 -9.74 7.85
C VAL A 33 1.40 -8.67 8.12
N CYS A 34 0.98 -7.94 7.09
CA CYS A 34 -0.07 -6.93 7.20
C CYS A 34 -1.40 -7.55 7.63
N VAL A 35 -1.85 -8.62 6.96
CA VAL A 35 -3.07 -9.34 7.33
C VAL A 35 -3.02 -9.81 8.79
N HIS A 36 -1.89 -10.37 9.22
CA HIS A 36 -1.71 -10.82 10.60
C HIS A 36 -1.81 -9.65 11.60
N LEU A 37 -1.13 -8.54 11.35
CA LEU A 37 -1.15 -7.37 12.25
C LEU A 37 -2.57 -6.82 12.43
N VAL A 38 -3.34 -6.78 11.34
CA VAL A 38 -4.71 -6.25 11.34
C VAL A 38 -5.68 -7.20 12.02
N ARG A 39 -5.51 -8.51 11.85
CA ARG A 39 -6.28 -9.52 12.58
C ARG A 39 -5.94 -9.55 14.08
N SER A 40 -4.69 -9.25 14.43
CA SER A 40 -4.24 -9.16 15.83
C SER A 40 -4.68 -7.87 16.52
N ALA A 41 -5.01 -6.82 15.76
CA ALA A 41 -5.67 -5.63 16.28
C ALA A 41 -7.16 -5.90 16.55
N ASN A 42 -7.76 -5.12 17.45
CA ASN A 42 -9.18 -5.26 17.73
C ASN A 42 -10.03 -4.84 16.51
N SER A 43 -10.44 -5.82 15.70
CA SER A 43 -11.13 -5.59 14.43
C SER A 43 -12.50 -4.91 14.52
N SER A 44 -13.12 -4.82 15.71
CA SER A 44 -14.39 -4.09 15.89
C SER A 44 -14.19 -2.60 16.18
N VAL A 45 -12.98 -2.18 16.54
CA VAL A 45 -12.67 -0.80 16.94
C VAL A 45 -11.59 -0.16 16.06
N CYS A 46 -10.64 -0.96 15.57
CA CYS A 46 -9.55 -0.49 14.74
C CYS A 46 -10.03 -0.18 13.32
N ARG A 47 -9.81 1.07 12.88
CA ARG A 47 -10.06 1.50 11.50
C ARG A 47 -8.80 1.35 10.67
N MET A 48 -8.92 0.71 9.51
CA MET A 48 -7.85 0.63 8.53
C MET A 48 -8.02 1.69 7.43
N ILE A 49 -6.93 2.35 7.06
CA ILE A 49 -6.86 3.28 5.94
C ILE A 49 -5.64 2.91 5.08
N LEU A 50 -5.85 2.77 3.76
CA LEU A 50 -4.79 2.47 2.80
C LEU A 50 -4.60 3.63 1.82
N PHE A 51 -3.34 4.01 1.58
CA PHE A 51 -2.94 5.04 0.62
C PHE A 51 -1.97 4.46 -0.41
N PRO A 52 -2.46 3.70 -1.41
CA PRO A 52 -1.62 3.26 -2.52
C PRO A 52 -1.37 4.40 -3.51
N ALA A 53 -0.18 4.44 -4.12
CA ALA A 53 0.09 5.37 -5.22
C ALA A 53 -0.60 4.92 -6.52
N LYS A 54 -0.72 3.60 -6.74
CA LYS A 54 -1.48 3.01 -7.85
C LYS A 54 -2.48 1.97 -7.37
N TYR A 55 -3.66 1.96 -7.97
CA TYR A 55 -4.71 1.00 -7.65
C TYR A 55 -4.91 0.02 -8.81
N PHE A 56 -4.40 -1.20 -8.67
CA PHE A 56 -4.55 -2.28 -9.64
C PHE A 56 -5.71 -3.23 -9.25
N ASP A 57 -6.24 -3.96 -10.22
CA ASP A 57 -7.37 -4.87 -9.98
C ASP A 57 -7.02 -6.01 -9.01
N GLU A 58 -5.79 -6.53 -9.06
CA GLU A 58 -5.26 -7.51 -8.11
C GLU A 58 -5.16 -6.93 -6.69
N GLY A 59 -4.78 -5.65 -6.58
CA GLY A 59 -4.73 -4.93 -5.30
C GLY A 59 -6.11 -4.75 -4.65
N ASN A 60 -7.19 -4.84 -5.43
CA ASN A 60 -8.55 -4.78 -4.93
C ASN A 60 -8.94 -6.02 -4.10
N VAL A 61 -8.32 -7.18 -4.35
CA VAL A 61 -8.57 -8.40 -3.56
C VAL A 61 -7.96 -8.24 -2.17
N PHE A 62 -6.69 -7.84 -2.10
CA PHE A 62 -5.99 -7.62 -0.83
C PHE A 62 -6.61 -6.49 -0.01
N ALA A 63 -6.92 -5.35 -0.63
CA ALA A 63 -7.54 -4.22 0.06
C ALA A 63 -8.87 -4.62 0.73
N ARG A 64 -9.68 -5.44 0.05
CA ARG A 64 -10.95 -5.96 0.58
C ARG A 64 -10.77 -6.97 1.71
N GLU A 65 -9.68 -7.73 1.72
CA GLU A 65 -9.38 -8.65 2.82
C GLU A 65 -9.03 -7.89 4.11
N ILE A 66 -8.33 -6.77 3.99
CA ILE A 66 -7.82 -6.01 5.14
C ILE A 66 -8.79 -4.93 5.62
N VAL A 67 -9.47 -4.24 4.70
CA VAL A 67 -10.39 -3.14 5.02
C VAL A 67 -11.82 -3.62 4.89
N LYS A 68 -12.45 -3.96 6.02
CA LYS A 68 -13.89 -4.28 6.06
C LYS A 68 -14.71 -3.02 5.73
N ASP A 69 -15.81 -3.21 4.99
CA ASP A 69 -16.76 -2.15 4.62
C ASP A 69 -16.09 -0.89 4.03
N GLN A 70 -15.11 -1.11 3.13
CA GLN A 70 -14.25 -0.06 2.61
C GLN A 70 -15.02 1.04 1.85
N ILE A 71 -14.65 2.29 2.12
CA ILE A 71 -14.97 3.43 1.26
C ILE A 71 -13.80 3.60 0.28
N VAL A 72 -14.06 3.41 -1.01
CA VAL A 72 -13.04 3.53 -2.06
C VAL A 72 -13.10 4.92 -2.68
N LEU A 73 -12.04 5.71 -2.47
CA LEU A 73 -11.80 6.95 -3.18
C LEU A 73 -10.75 6.68 -4.27
N ARG A 74 -11.18 6.72 -5.54
CA ARG A 74 -10.30 6.45 -6.69
C ARG A 74 -10.19 7.67 -7.59
N LEU A 75 -8.96 8.00 -7.97
CA LEU A 75 -8.68 8.96 -9.03
C LEU A 75 -8.79 8.27 -10.39
N LYS A 76 -9.48 8.91 -11.35
CA LYS A 76 -9.52 8.40 -12.73
C LYS A 76 -8.11 8.34 -13.32
N ASP A 77 -7.82 7.34 -14.13
CA ASP A 77 -6.47 7.09 -14.65
C ASP A 77 -5.92 8.29 -15.42
N GLU A 78 -6.77 8.99 -16.19
CA GLU A 78 -6.38 10.19 -16.94
C GLU A 78 -5.97 11.38 -16.05
N LYS A 79 -6.21 11.32 -14.73
CA LYS A 79 -5.83 12.36 -13.76
C LYS A 79 -4.61 11.98 -12.93
N GLN A 80 -4.03 10.79 -13.09
CA GLN A 80 -2.86 10.36 -12.32
C GLN A 80 -1.58 11.14 -12.71
N THR A 81 -1.48 11.60 -13.96
CA THR A 81 -0.34 12.39 -14.42
C THR A 81 -0.50 13.87 -14.04
N LEU A 82 0.54 14.44 -13.44
CA LEU A 82 0.58 15.84 -13.06
C LEU A 82 1.13 16.69 -14.23
N ARG A 83 0.32 17.64 -14.71
CA ARG A 83 0.67 18.51 -15.86
C ARG A 83 1.85 19.44 -15.60
N ASN A 84 2.16 19.71 -14.33
CA ASN A 84 3.26 20.56 -13.89
C ASN A 84 4.58 19.79 -13.72
N ILE A 85 4.62 18.50 -14.02
CA ILE A 85 5.86 17.71 -14.01
C ILE A 85 6.30 17.51 -15.46
N THR A 86 7.38 18.17 -15.83
CA THR A 86 8.02 17.97 -17.13
C THR A 86 8.75 16.63 -17.14
N GLN A 87 8.42 15.78 -18.12
CA GLN A 87 9.01 14.44 -18.26
C GLN A 87 9.91 14.41 -19.50
N PHE A 88 11.13 13.90 -19.33
CA PHE A 88 12.11 13.72 -20.40
C PHE A 88 12.56 12.26 -20.44
N PHE A 89 13.00 11.81 -21.61
CA PHE A 89 13.65 10.52 -21.76
C PHE A 89 14.97 10.70 -22.53
N ILE A 90 15.93 9.82 -22.27
CA ILE A 90 17.20 9.74 -22.99
C ILE A 90 17.26 8.36 -23.64
N ARG A 91 17.63 8.31 -24.92
CA ARG A 91 17.82 7.05 -25.63
C ARG A 91 19.27 6.60 -25.42
N CYS A 92 19.46 5.48 -24.74
CA CYS A 92 20.75 4.84 -24.56
C CYS A 92 20.90 3.63 -25.50
N TYR A 93 22.11 3.37 -25.99
CA TYR A 93 22.48 2.24 -26.86
C TYR A 93 23.02 1.05 -26.06
N ASP A 94 23.61 1.29 -24.90
CA ASP A 94 24.07 0.25 -23.97
C ASP A 94 23.90 0.70 -22.50
N GLN A 95 24.03 -0.24 -21.57
CA GLN A 95 23.91 0.02 -20.12
C GLN A 95 25.10 0.79 -19.53
N GLN A 96 26.22 0.90 -20.25
CA GLN A 96 27.46 1.55 -19.81
C GLN A 96 27.58 3.00 -20.31
N GLN A 97 26.67 3.47 -21.15
CA GLN A 97 26.63 4.85 -21.59
C GLN A 97 26.42 5.78 -20.39
N ASN A 98 27.53 6.37 -19.95
CA ASN A 98 27.54 7.46 -18.99
C ASN A 98 27.13 8.76 -19.69
N ILE A 99 26.16 9.46 -19.10
CA ILE A 99 25.67 10.78 -19.50
C ILE A 99 26.58 11.85 -18.91
#